data_AF-B4MRK8-F1
#
_entry.id   AF-B4MRK8-F1
#
_cell.length_a   1.000
_cell.length_b   1.000
_cell.length_c   1.000
_cell.angle_alpha   90.00
_cell.angle_beta   90.00
_cell.angle_gamma   90.00
#
_symmetry.space_group_name_H-M   'P 1'
#
loop_
_entity.id
_entity.type
_entity.pdbx_description
1 polymer ?
#
loop_
_entity_poly.entity_id
_entity_poly.type
_entity_poly.pdbx_seq_one_letter_code
_entity_poly.pdbx_strand_id
1 'polypeptide(L)'
;MTENNQDVKETKAAQVNKNLATLYPNLDDRLEEYMRGLCHVNPKKGPTECDIAIVEYFGVLSLTDVRAPRRKLWYIYYSRSDEIDNTVDQIHRKYGQKNMYELFRKPIYSGADFRARVKTNFANLKWYVKGNILEAPPQSTYTDEKVIRVITDLYNAERRIYYDYLKGRNDYLCRWKSSFAT
;
A
#
# COMPACT_ATOMS: atom_id res chain seq x y z
N MET A 1 27.03 -7.24 -27.05
CA MET A 1 26.01 -6.22 -27.36
C MET A 1 24.68 -6.72 -26.80
N THR A 2 24.41 -6.42 -25.53
CA THR A 2 23.20 -6.88 -24.81
C THR A 2 22.77 -5.78 -23.86
N GLU A 3 22.47 -4.61 -24.42
CA GLU A 3 21.66 -3.58 -23.76
C GLU A 3 20.20 -3.76 -24.24
N ASN A 4 19.25 -3.24 -23.46
CA ASN A 4 17.85 -2.93 -23.84
C ASN A 4 16.70 -3.80 -23.29
N ASN A 5 16.91 -4.70 -22.32
CA ASN A 5 15.77 -5.42 -21.69
C ASN A 5 15.30 -4.82 -20.35
N GLN A 6 16.08 -3.92 -19.74
CA GLN A 6 15.76 -3.25 -18.47
C GLN A 6 14.97 -1.96 -18.72
N ASP A 7 15.41 -1.18 -19.72
CA ASP A 7 14.81 0.09 -20.15
C ASP A 7 13.35 -0.05 -20.64
N VAL A 8 13.03 -1.15 -21.33
CA VAL A 8 11.67 -1.43 -21.87
C VAL A 8 10.67 -1.80 -20.76
N LYS A 9 11.15 -2.29 -19.60
CA LYS A 9 10.30 -2.67 -18.46
C LYS A 9 10.04 -1.49 -17.51
N GLU A 10 11.03 -0.60 -17.37
CA GLU A 10 10.88 0.69 -16.69
C GLU A 10 9.91 1.60 -17.44
N THR A 11 10.04 1.69 -18.77
CA THR A 11 9.10 2.47 -19.59
C THR A 11 7.67 1.97 -19.47
N LYS A 12 7.40 0.65 -19.43
CA LYS A 12 6.02 0.14 -19.27
C LYS A 12 5.44 0.39 -17.87
N ALA A 13 6.23 0.25 -16.80
CA ALA A 13 5.75 0.53 -15.44
C ALA A 13 5.53 2.03 -15.21
N ALA A 14 6.45 2.87 -15.73
CA ALA A 14 6.32 4.31 -15.75
C ALA A 14 5.13 4.76 -16.59
N GLN A 15 4.85 4.11 -17.72
CA GLN A 15 3.70 4.42 -18.57
C GLN A 15 2.37 4.07 -17.88
N VAL A 16 2.28 2.96 -17.16
CA VAL A 16 1.06 2.59 -16.40
C VAL A 16 0.83 3.53 -15.21
N ASN A 17 1.89 3.94 -14.50
CA ASN A 17 1.80 4.97 -13.45
C ASN A 17 1.45 6.36 -14.01
N LYS A 18 2.02 6.73 -15.17
CA LYS A 18 1.61 7.94 -15.91
C LYS A 18 0.14 7.86 -16.28
N ASN A 19 -0.33 6.71 -16.77
CA ASN A 19 -1.71 6.51 -17.21
C ASN A 19 -2.71 6.55 -16.05
N LEU A 20 -2.35 6.10 -14.85
CA LEU A 20 -3.18 6.23 -13.65
C LEU A 20 -3.22 7.67 -13.13
N ALA A 21 -2.08 8.35 -13.12
CA ALA A 21 -1.99 9.76 -12.75
C ALA A 21 -2.71 10.69 -13.74
N THR A 22 -2.77 10.34 -15.04
CA THR A 22 -3.50 11.10 -16.05
C THR A 22 -4.99 10.76 -16.13
N LEU A 23 -5.43 9.55 -15.73
CA LEU A 23 -6.87 9.21 -15.70
C LEU A 23 -7.61 9.87 -14.53
N TYR A 24 -6.92 10.09 -13.41
CA TYR A 24 -7.46 10.71 -12.21
C TYR A 24 -6.46 11.68 -11.58
N PRO A 25 -6.16 12.82 -12.24
CA PRO A 25 -5.43 13.89 -11.59
C PRO A 25 -6.20 14.31 -10.32
N ASN A 26 -5.51 14.41 -9.19
CA ASN A 26 -6.04 14.81 -7.88
C ASN A 26 -6.99 13.78 -7.24
N LEU A 27 -6.65 12.49 -7.33
CA LEU A 27 -7.39 11.42 -6.66
C LEU A 27 -7.61 11.70 -5.16
N ASP A 28 -6.58 12.18 -4.46
CA ASP A 28 -6.63 12.50 -3.02
C ASP A 28 -7.68 13.60 -2.72
N ASP A 29 -7.66 14.71 -3.46
CA ASP A 29 -8.61 15.81 -3.29
C ASP A 29 -10.06 15.36 -3.51
N ARG A 30 -10.31 14.53 -4.54
CA ARG A 30 -11.65 13.99 -4.82
C ARG A 30 -12.11 13.02 -3.74
N LEU A 31 -11.19 12.23 -3.17
CA LEU A 31 -11.50 11.27 -2.11
C LEU A 31 -11.94 12.01 -0.85
N GLU A 32 -11.25 13.11 -0.51
CA GLU A 32 -11.64 14.00 0.58
C GLU A 32 -13.03 14.62 0.34
N GLU A 33 -13.28 15.13 -0.87
CA GLU A 33 -14.57 15.72 -1.24
C GLU A 33 -15.73 14.71 -1.07
N TYR A 34 -15.56 13.47 -1.56
CA TYR A 34 -16.56 12.42 -1.43
C TYR A 34 -16.80 12.00 0.02
N MET A 35 -15.75 11.84 0.83
CA MET A 35 -15.90 11.51 2.26
C MET A 35 -16.69 12.56 3.02
N ARG A 36 -16.42 13.86 2.77
CA ARG A 36 -17.14 14.96 3.41
C ARG A 36 -18.63 14.97 3.07
N GLY A 37 -18.97 14.75 1.79
CA GLY A 37 -20.35 14.64 1.32
C GLY A 37 -21.10 13.49 2.00
N LEU A 38 -20.42 12.38 2.25
CA LEU A 38 -20.95 11.16 2.86
C LEU A 38 -21.18 11.29 4.37
N CYS A 39 -20.30 11.99 5.07
CA CYS A 39 -20.36 12.16 6.52
C CYS A 39 -21.16 13.39 6.97
N HIS A 40 -21.86 14.09 6.06
CA HIS A 40 -22.55 15.36 6.35
C HIS A 40 -21.64 16.41 7.03
N VAL A 41 -20.34 16.34 6.77
CA VAL A 41 -19.38 17.31 7.31
C VAL A 41 -19.46 18.53 6.42
N ASN A 42 -19.94 19.66 6.96
CA ASN A 42 -19.95 20.93 6.24
C ASN A 42 -18.54 21.21 5.68
N PRO A 43 -18.42 21.76 4.46
CA PRO A 43 -17.13 22.18 3.94
C PRO A 43 -16.56 23.25 4.89
N LYS A 44 -15.60 22.89 5.73
CA LYS A 44 -14.84 23.87 6.51
C LYS A 44 -13.98 24.66 5.52
N LYS A 45 -13.86 25.98 5.73
CA LYS A 45 -12.97 26.90 4.97
C LYS A 45 -11.46 26.67 5.27
N GLY A 46 -11.06 25.46 5.61
CA GLY A 46 -9.67 25.14 5.99
C GLY A 46 -9.41 23.64 6.08
N PRO A 47 -8.14 23.21 6.11
CA PRO A 47 -7.76 21.80 6.18
C PRO A 47 -8.42 21.16 7.40
N THR A 48 -9.08 20.02 7.21
CA THR A 48 -9.62 19.28 8.36
C THR A 48 -8.46 18.76 9.18
N GLU A 49 -8.51 19.03 10.49
CA GLU A 49 -7.63 18.42 11.49
C GLU A 49 -7.83 16.90 11.43
N CYS A 50 -7.02 16.25 10.59
CA CYS A 50 -6.87 14.81 10.60
C CYS A 50 -5.85 14.51 11.69
N ASP A 51 -6.25 13.78 12.72
CA ASP A 51 -5.29 13.28 13.69
C ASP A 51 -4.39 12.27 12.99
N ILE A 52 -3.14 12.67 12.73
CA ILE A 52 -2.18 11.83 12.01
C ILE A 52 -1.86 10.58 12.82
N ALA A 53 -2.01 10.61 14.15
CA ALA A 53 -1.74 9.48 15.03
C ALA A 53 -2.67 8.27 14.76
N ILE A 54 -3.89 8.50 14.26
CA ILE A 54 -4.80 7.39 13.95
C ILE A 54 -4.52 6.74 12.59
N VAL A 55 -3.67 7.34 11.75
CA VAL A 55 -3.37 6.82 10.42
C VAL A 55 -2.53 5.57 10.53
N GLU A 56 -3.03 4.46 10.00
CA GLU A 56 -2.28 3.23 9.90
C GLU A 56 -1.34 3.26 8.69
N TYR A 57 -0.14 2.76 8.89
CA TYR A 57 0.86 2.58 7.85
C TYR A 57 1.13 1.11 7.65
N PHE A 58 1.40 0.74 6.39
CA PHE A 58 1.93 -0.56 6.02
C PHE A 58 3.35 -0.40 5.55
N GLY A 59 4.22 -1.27 6.06
CA GLY A 59 5.62 -1.28 5.71
C GLY A 59 6.13 -2.65 5.34
N VAL A 60 7.19 -2.64 4.53
CA VAL A 60 7.90 -3.84 4.08
C VAL A 60 9.38 -3.61 4.29
N LEU A 61 10.01 -4.54 4.97
CA LEU A 61 11.45 -4.57 5.20
C LEU A 61 12.04 -5.75 4.45
N SER A 62 13.16 -5.54 3.76
CA SER A 62 13.98 -6.66 3.29
C SER A 62 14.69 -7.27 4.49
N LEU A 63 14.76 -8.60 4.56
CA LEU A 63 15.40 -9.33 5.65
C LEU A 63 16.47 -10.27 5.11
N THR A 64 17.71 -10.05 5.54
CA THR A 64 18.84 -10.93 5.20
C THR A 64 19.06 -11.96 6.31
N ASP A 65 18.91 -13.24 6.00
CA ASP A 65 19.23 -14.33 6.95
C ASP A 65 20.74 -14.61 6.92
N VAL A 66 21.45 -14.25 7.99
CA VAL A 66 22.91 -14.47 8.12
C VAL A 66 23.27 -15.95 8.05
N ARG A 67 22.41 -16.85 8.54
CA ARG A 67 22.68 -18.30 8.55
C ARG A 67 22.41 -18.95 7.20
N ALA A 68 21.53 -18.35 6.39
CA ALA A 68 21.19 -18.84 5.07
C ALA A 68 20.97 -17.68 4.09
N PRO A 69 22.05 -17.00 3.63
CA PRO A 69 21.96 -15.79 2.81
C PRO A 69 21.27 -15.98 1.45
N ARG A 70 21.11 -17.23 1.01
CA ARG A 70 20.38 -17.58 -0.21
C ARG A 70 18.86 -17.45 -0.06
N ARG A 71 18.35 -17.43 1.18
CA ARG A 71 16.92 -17.25 1.45
C ARG A 71 16.56 -15.80 1.23
N LYS A 72 15.53 -15.56 0.43
CA LYS A 72 14.99 -14.23 0.18
C LYS A 72 13.78 -14.03 1.07
N LEU A 73 13.94 -13.17 2.08
CA LEU A 73 12.94 -12.94 3.11
C LEU A 73 12.53 -11.47 3.10
N TRP A 74 11.24 -11.25 3.33
CA TRP A 74 10.69 -9.92 3.56
C TRP A 74 9.82 -9.95 4.81
N TYR A 75 9.88 -8.89 5.60
CA TYR A 75 9.05 -8.71 6.77
C TYR A 75 8.00 -7.64 6.47
N ILE A 76 6.72 -8.01 6.58
CA ILE A 76 5.60 -7.07 6.45
C ILE A 76 5.11 -6.66 7.83
N TYR A 77 4.85 -5.38 8.02
CA TYR A 77 4.30 -4.85 9.26
C TYR A 77 3.23 -3.81 8.96
N TYR A 78 2.37 -3.57 9.94
CA TYR A 78 1.52 -2.39 9.95
C TYR A 78 1.49 -1.84 11.38
N SER A 79 1.36 -0.53 11.50
CA SER A 79 1.34 0.19 12.77
C SER A 79 0.74 1.57 12.58
N ARG A 80 0.24 2.19 13.65
CA ARG A 80 -0.22 3.57 13.64
C ARG A 80 0.95 4.54 13.56
N SER A 81 0.72 5.74 13.05
CA SER A 81 1.79 6.73 12.80
C SER A 81 2.65 7.04 14.02
N ASP A 82 2.08 7.04 15.21
CA ASP A 82 2.75 7.29 16.50
C ASP A 82 3.54 6.08 17.01
N GLU A 83 3.19 4.88 16.57
CA GLU A 83 3.77 3.61 17.00
C GLU A 83 4.78 3.02 16.00
N ILE A 84 4.91 3.61 14.80
CA ILE A 84 5.78 3.09 13.72
C ILE A 84 7.22 2.92 14.20
N ASP A 85 7.81 3.97 14.80
CA ASP A 85 9.21 3.95 15.18
C ASP A 85 9.47 2.88 16.26
N ASN A 86 8.56 2.78 17.24
CA ASN A 86 8.61 1.72 18.25
C ASN A 86 8.49 0.33 17.63
N THR A 87 7.61 0.16 16.65
CA THR A 87 7.41 -1.13 15.95
C THR A 87 8.64 -1.52 15.14
N VAL A 88 9.20 -0.59 14.38
CA VAL A 88 10.41 -0.82 13.58
C VAL A 88 11.60 -1.13 14.48
N ASP A 89 11.75 -0.43 15.60
CA ASP A 89 12.80 -0.70 16.59
C ASP A 89 12.67 -2.09 17.22
N GLN A 90 11.47 -2.53 17.56
CA GLN A 90 11.24 -3.89 18.05
C GLN A 90 11.61 -4.94 17.01
N ILE A 91 11.30 -4.70 15.74
CA ILE A 91 11.67 -5.58 14.63
C ILE A 91 13.20 -5.62 14.46
N HIS A 92 13.87 -4.47 14.49
CA HIS A 92 15.33 -4.37 14.42
C HIS A 92 16.03 -5.05 15.61
N ARG A 93 15.47 -4.96 16.83
CA ARG A 93 16.00 -5.68 18.00
C ARG A 93 15.90 -7.20 17.83
N LYS A 94 14.86 -7.68 17.16
CA LYS A 94 14.61 -9.12 16.97
C LYS A 94 15.48 -9.75 15.88
N TYR A 95 15.68 -9.08 14.76
CA TYR A 95 16.36 -9.65 13.58
C TYR A 95 17.73 -9.02 13.30
N GLY A 96 18.07 -7.95 14.02
CA GLY A 96 19.29 -7.17 13.84
C GLY A 96 19.12 -6.07 12.82
N GLN A 97 19.39 -4.82 13.22
CA GLN A 97 19.26 -3.64 12.37
C GLN A 97 20.09 -3.73 11.07
N LYS A 98 21.30 -4.29 11.13
CA LYS A 98 22.17 -4.43 9.95
C LYS A 98 21.66 -5.41 8.90
N ASN A 99 20.73 -6.29 9.28
CA ASN A 99 20.18 -7.32 8.41
C ASN A 99 18.87 -6.89 7.75
N MET A 100 18.38 -5.70 8.09
CA MET A 100 17.09 -5.19 7.64
C MET A 100 17.23 -3.80 7.07
N TYR A 101 16.49 -3.53 6.02
CA TYR A 101 16.33 -2.18 5.50
C TYR A 101 14.93 -2.02 4.92
N GLU A 102 14.42 -0.80 4.95
CA GLU A 102 13.06 -0.50 4.54
C GLU A 102 12.93 -0.37 3.03
N LEU A 103 11.92 -1.04 2.49
CA LEU A 103 11.61 -1.06 1.06
C LEU A 103 10.38 -0.23 0.71
N PHE A 104 9.39 -0.25 1.59
CA PHE A 104 8.09 0.35 1.34
C PHE A 104 7.49 0.82 2.66
N ARG A 105 6.92 2.02 2.67
CA ARG A 105 6.12 2.57 3.77
C ARG A 105 5.06 3.50 3.18
N LYS A 106 3.78 3.15 3.35
CA LYS A 106 2.67 3.99 2.89
C LYS A 106 1.49 3.95 3.86
N PRO A 107 0.75 5.05 4.00
CA PRO A 107 -0.48 5.07 4.77
C PRO A 107 -1.55 4.23 4.05
N ILE A 108 -2.30 3.47 4.82
CA ILE A 108 -3.33 2.53 4.38
C ILE A 108 -4.60 2.72 5.21
N TYR A 109 -5.71 2.19 4.70
CA TYR A 109 -7.00 2.32 5.40
C TYR A 109 -7.15 1.29 6.53
N SER A 110 -6.74 0.03 6.30
CA SER A 110 -6.84 -1.06 7.28
C SER A 110 -5.63 -1.99 7.17
N GLY A 111 -4.80 -2.01 8.22
CA GLY A 111 -3.57 -2.80 8.28
C GLY A 111 -3.82 -4.29 8.30
N ALA A 112 -4.86 -4.72 9.00
CA ALA A 112 -5.25 -6.12 9.06
C ALA A 112 -5.68 -6.64 7.68
N ASP A 113 -6.54 -5.90 6.98
CA ASP A 113 -7.09 -6.31 5.69
C ASP A 113 -6.02 -6.26 4.60
N PHE A 114 -5.23 -5.20 4.53
CA PHE A 114 -4.17 -5.08 3.55
C PHE A 114 -3.11 -6.17 3.74
N ARG A 115 -2.72 -6.45 4.99
CA ARG A 115 -1.83 -7.57 5.33
C ARG A 115 -2.40 -8.91 4.87
N ALA A 116 -3.69 -9.17 5.12
CA ALA A 116 -4.32 -10.41 4.66
C ALA A 116 -4.30 -10.53 3.14
N ARG A 117 -4.57 -9.42 2.42
CA ARG A 117 -4.54 -9.38 0.96
C ARG A 117 -3.15 -9.65 0.39
N VAL A 118 -2.12 -9.01 0.95
CA VAL A 118 -0.72 -9.24 0.58
C VAL A 118 -0.34 -10.71 0.80
N LYS A 119 -0.67 -11.27 1.97
CA LYS A 119 -0.42 -12.68 2.28
C LYS A 119 -1.08 -13.63 1.29
N THR A 120 -2.36 -13.42 1.00
CA THR A 120 -3.09 -14.26 0.05
C THR A 120 -2.47 -14.20 -1.34
N ASN A 121 -2.05 -13.02 -1.79
CA ASN A 121 -1.38 -12.87 -3.09
C ASN A 121 -0.07 -13.69 -3.17
N PHE A 122 0.80 -13.57 -2.17
CA PHE A 122 2.06 -14.32 -2.14
C PHE A 122 1.87 -15.81 -1.87
N ALA A 123 0.90 -16.20 -1.05
CA ALA A 123 0.54 -17.60 -0.84
C ALA A 123 0.10 -18.27 -2.16
N ASN A 124 -0.67 -17.56 -3.01
CA ASN A 124 -1.05 -18.04 -4.34
C ASN A 124 0.15 -18.21 -5.28
N LEU A 125 1.24 -17.46 -5.06
CA LEU A 125 2.50 -17.61 -5.77
C LEU A 125 3.37 -18.76 -5.23
N LYS A 126 2.84 -19.59 -4.32
CA LYS A 126 3.53 -20.69 -3.62
C LYS A 126 4.69 -20.21 -2.75
N TRP A 127 4.62 -18.98 -2.25
CA TRP A 127 5.59 -18.50 -1.26
C TRP A 127 5.29 -19.07 0.11
N TYR A 128 6.33 -19.19 0.93
CA TYR A 128 6.15 -19.53 2.32
C TYR A 128 5.79 -18.27 3.11
N VAL A 129 4.55 -18.22 3.59
CA VAL A 129 4.00 -17.08 4.32
C VAL A 129 3.77 -17.51 5.76
N LYS A 130 4.61 -17.04 6.69
CA LYS A 130 4.48 -17.36 8.12
C LYS A 130 4.51 -16.10 8.96
N GLY A 131 3.43 -15.86 9.72
CA GLY A 131 3.35 -14.68 10.59
C GLY A 131 3.48 -13.40 9.78
N ASN A 132 4.56 -12.65 9.97
CA ASN A 132 4.85 -11.42 9.23
C ASN A 132 5.97 -11.60 8.19
N ILE A 133 6.45 -12.83 8.01
CA ILE A 133 7.54 -13.14 7.08
C ILE A 133 6.96 -13.70 5.79
N LEU A 134 7.45 -13.16 4.69
CA LEU A 134 7.26 -13.66 3.33
C LEU A 134 8.60 -14.24 2.87
N GLU A 135 8.60 -15.50 2.49
CA GLU A 135 9.79 -16.19 1.97
C GLU A 135 9.52 -16.69 0.56
N ALA A 136 10.37 -16.26 -0.38
CA ALA A 136 10.28 -16.75 -1.74
C ALA A 136 10.93 -18.13 -1.89
N PRO A 137 10.50 -18.94 -2.87
CA PRO A 137 11.10 -20.23 -3.14
C PRO A 137 12.61 -20.16 -3.39
N PRO A 138 13.40 -21.22 -3.06
CA PRO A 138 14.87 -21.22 -3.11
C PRO A 138 15.51 -20.95 -4.48
N GLN A 139 14.74 -21.03 -5.56
CA GLN A 139 15.17 -20.80 -6.96
C GLN A 139 14.45 -19.61 -7.61
N SER A 140 13.81 -18.77 -6.80
CA SER A 140 12.95 -17.72 -7.31
C SER A 140 13.75 -16.54 -7.87
N THR A 141 13.28 -15.98 -8.99
CA THR A 141 13.87 -14.79 -9.63
C THR A 141 13.38 -13.48 -9.02
N TYR A 142 12.71 -13.53 -7.86
CA TYR A 142 12.20 -12.34 -7.19
C TYR A 142 13.36 -11.54 -6.58
N THR A 143 13.29 -10.23 -6.75
CA THR A 143 14.17 -9.21 -6.19
C THR A 143 13.30 -8.25 -5.38
N ASP A 144 13.92 -7.44 -4.52
CA ASP A 144 13.20 -6.45 -3.70
C ASP A 144 12.31 -5.55 -4.58
N GLU A 145 12.81 -5.09 -5.72
CA GLU A 145 12.06 -4.29 -6.69
C GLU A 145 10.78 -4.98 -7.20
N LYS A 146 10.85 -6.27 -7.52
CA LYS A 146 9.68 -7.03 -7.99
C LYS A 146 8.64 -7.16 -6.89
N VAL A 147 9.08 -7.39 -5.65
CA VAL A 147 8.18 -7.48 -4.49
C VAL A 147 7.50 -6.15 -4.24
N ILE A 148 8.26 -5.05 -4.23
CA ILE A 148 7.73 -3.70 -4.07
C ILE A 148 6.71 -3.39 -5.16
N ARG A 149 7.00 -3.76 -6.41
CA ARG A 149 6.07 -3.54 -7.53
C ARG A 149 4.74 -4.26 -7.31
N VAL A 150 4.76 -5.55 -6.94
CA VAL A 150 3.53 -6.31 -6.65
C VAL A 150 2.77 -5.68 -5.48
N ILE A 151 3.45 -5.31 -4.40
CA ILE A 151 2.81 -4.68 -3.23
C ILE A 151 2.23 -3.31 -3.58
N THR A 152 2.92 -2.53 -4.41
CA THR A 152 2.43 -1.23 -4.91
C THR A 152 1.19 -1.41 -5.79
N ASP A 153 1.16 -2.43 -6.64
CA ASP A 153 -0.01 -2.74 -7.46
C ASP A 153 -1.22 -3.14 -6.57
N LEU A 154 -0.99 -3.93 -5.51
CA LEU A 154 -2.01 -4.28 -4.53
C LEU A 154 -2.51 -3.05 -3.75
N TYR A 155 -1.60 -2.16 -3.36
CA TYR A 155 -1.91 -0.90 -2.68
C TYR A 155 -2.79 0.01 -3.54
N ASN A 156 -2.42 0.18 -4.82
CA ASN A 156 -3.21 0.97 -5.76
C ASN A 156 -4.59 0.35 -6.02
N ALA A 157 -4.67 -0.98 -6.10
CA ALA A 157 -5.93 -1.69 -6.26
C ALA A 157 -6.86 -1.53 -5.05
N GLU A 158 -6.32 -1.51 -3.84
CA GLU A 158 -7.06 -1.21 -2.62
C GLU A 158 -7.61 0.22 -2.64
N ARG A 159 -6.75 1.20 -2.91
CA ARG A 159 -7.17 2.62 -3.01
C ARG A 159 -8.27 2.84 -4.04
N ARG A 160 -8.23 2.12 -5.15
CA ARG A 160 -9.26 2.19 -6.18
C ARG A 160 -10.62 1.69 -5.69
N ILE A 161 -10.64 0.58 -4.95
CA ILE A 161 -11.89 0.03 -4.37
C ILE A 161 -12.54 1.06 -3.44
N TYR A 162 -11.74 1.70 -2.58
CA TYR A 162 -12.24 2.76 -1.70
C TYR A 162 -12.75 3.97 -2.46
N TYR A 163 -12.00 4.43 -3.47
CA TYR A 163 -12.45 5.53 -4.32
C TYR A 163 -13.77 5.22 -5.02
N ASP A 164 -13.90 4.04 -5.63
CA ASP A 164 -15.11 3.64 -6.35
C ASP A 164 -16.32 3.54 -5.39
N TYR A 165 -16.10 3.04 -4.17
CA TYR A 165 -17.13 2.98 -3.12
C TYR A 165 -17.60 4.39 -2.71
N LEU A 166 -16.66 5.29 -2.39
CA LEU A 166 -16.96 6.65 -1.97
C LEU A 166 -17.68 7.43 -3.06
N LYS A 167 -17.20 7.32 -4.31
CA LYS A 167 -17.82 7.95 -5.47
C LYS A 167 -19.25 7.46 -5.67
N GLY A 168 -19.47 6.14 -5.71
CA GLY A 168 -20.81 5.58 -5.91
C GLY A 168 -21.80 5.99 -4.82
N ARG A 169 -21.32 6.11 -3.58
CA ARG A 169 -22.14 6.56 -2.45
C ARG A 169 -22.41 8.07 -2.49
N ASN A 170 -21.44 8.88 -2.90
CA ASN A 170 -21.64 10.31 -3.13
C ASN A 170 -22.65 10.56 -4.26
N ASP A 171 -22.53 9.85 -5.38
CA ASP A 171 -23.47 9.96 -6.51
C ASP A 171 -24.91 9.59 -6.08
N TYR A 172 -25.06 8.56 -5.24
CA TYR A 172 -26.34 8.20 -4.64
C TYR A 172 -26.92 9.32 -3.75
N LEU A 173 -26.10 9.93 -2.88
CA LEU A 173 -26.53 11.02 -2.01
C LEU A 173 -26.91 12.28 -2.81
N CYS A 174 -26.16 12.63 -3.84
CA CYS A 174 -26.48 13.74 -4.74
C CYS A 174 -27.83 13.52 -5.42
N ARG A 175 -28.09 12.32 -5.96
CA ARG A 175 -29.39 11.97 -6.55
C ARG A 175 -30.54 12.04 -5.54
N TRP A 176 -30.33 11.51 -4.33
CA TRP A 176 -31.32 11.55 -3.26
C TRP A 176 -31.66 12.99 -2.89
N LYS A 177 -30.68 13.86 -2.66
CA LYS A 177 -30.92 15.29 -2.37
C LYS A 177 -31.71 16.00 -3.48
N SER A 178 -31.40 15.72 -4.74
CA SER A 178 -32.15 16.29 -5.88
C SER A 178 -33.61 15.85 -5.93
N SER A 179 -33.94 14.64 -5.44
CA SER A 179 -35.33 14.16 -5.39
C SER A 179 -36.20 14.77 -4.28
N PHE A 180 -35.62 15.45 -3.28
CA PHE A 180 -36.36 16.16 -2.23
C PHE A 180 -36.35 17.69 -2.40
N ALA A 181 -35.74 18.20 -3.48
CA ALA A 181 -35.67 19.62 -3.81
C ALA A 181 -36.75 20.09 -4.79
N THR A 182 -37.83 19.30 -4.96
CA THR A 182 -39.03 19.64 -5.76
C THR A 182 -40.23 19.72 -4.83
#